data_AF-A0A658NNC6-F1
#
_entry.id   AF-A0A658NNC6-F1
#
_cell.length_a   1.000
_cell.length_b   1.000
_cell.length_c   1.000
_cell.angle_alpha   90.00
_cell.angle_beta   90.00
_cell.angle_gamma   90.00
#
_symmetry.space_group_name_H-M   'P 1'
#
loop_
_entity.id
_entity.type
_entity.pdbx_description
1 polymer ?
#
loop_
_entity_poly.entity_id
_entity_poly.type
_entity_poly.pdbx_seq_one_letter_code
_entity_poly.pdbx_strand_id
1 'polypeptide(L)'
;AGDDELYGGDDTDTLWGEEGNDLVDGGEGNDVLYADTGADLLFGGGGDDQLYGETGDDYLDGGAGNDSLQGGGGSDTYVWGK
;
A
#
# COMPACT_ATOMS: atom_id res chain seq x y z
N ALA A 1 -4.98 -5.72 -12.88
CA ALA A 1 -5.78 -6.96 -12.74
C ALA A 1 -4.95 -8.13 -13.22
N GLY A 2 -4.71 -9.07 -12.32
CA GLY A 2 -3.54 -9.94 -12.33
C GLY A 2 -2.60 -9.53 -11.21
N ASP A 3 -1.63 -10.40 -10.88
CA ASP A 3 -0.60 -10.08 -9.89
C ASP A 3 0.39 -9.08 -10.52
N ASP A 4 0.39 -7.84 -10.05
CA ASP A 4 1.10 -6.70 -10.63
C ASP A 4 2.19 -6.14 -9.67
N GLU A 5 3.19 -5.43 -10.22
CA GLU A 5 4.18 -4.67 -9.45
C GLU A 5 4.12 -3.19 -9.85
N LEU A 6 3.86 -2.30 -8.89
CA LEU A 6 3.68 -0.87 -9.09
C LEU A 6 4.67 -0.08 -8.21
N TYR A 7 5.29 0.95 -8.80
CA TYR A 7 6.28 1.80 -8.14
C TYR A 7 6.00 3.29 -8.47
N GLY A 8 5.84 4.13 -7.44
CA GLY A 8 5.58 5.58 -7.56
C GLY A 8 6.85 6.38 -7.83
N GLY A 9 7.81 6.33 -6.91
CA GLY A 9 9.12 6.97 -7.08
C GLY A 9 9.39 8.01 -6.00
N ASP A 10 9.79 9.23 -6.40
CA ASP A 10 10.16 10.30 -5.46
C ASP A 10 9.05 11.37 -5.30
N ASP A 11 7.94 11.23 -6.04
CA ASP A 11 6.88 12.23 -6.14
C ASP A 11 5.61 11.74 -5.42
N THR A 12 4.65 12.65 -5.21
CA THR A 12 3.33 12.25 -4.70
C THR A 12 2.54 11.48 -5.75
N ASP A 13 2.25 10.21 -5.46
CA ASP A 13 1.60 9.30 -6.37
C ASP A 13 0.22 8.82 -5.91
N THR A 14 -0.54 8.29 -6.86
CA THR A 14 -1.72 7.48 -6.57
C THR A 14 -1.66 6.22 -7.41
N LEU A 15 -1.60 5.07 -6.74
CA LEU A 15 -1.41 3.77 -7.37
C LEU A 15 -2.62 2.85 -7.08
N TRP A 16 -2.98 2.04 -8.08
CA TRP A 16 -4.07 1.07 -8.00
C TRP A 16 -3.57 -0.29 -8.49
N GLY A 17 -3.51 -1.28 -7.60
CA GLY A 17 -3.19 -2.68 -7.92
C GLY A 17 -4.26 -3.38 -8.76
N GLU A 18 -5.54 -3.04 -8.49
CA GLU A 18 -6.71 -3.74 -9.04
C GLU A 18 -6.81 -5.19 -8.54
N GLU A 19 -7.66 -6.05 -9.14
CA GLU A 19 -7.76 -7.44 -8.68
C GLU A 19 -6.44 -8.22 -8.87
N GLY A 20 -5.87 -8.86 -7.85
CA GLY A 20 -4.61 -9.59 -7.97
C GLY A 20 -3.90 -9.72 -6.63
N ASN A 21 -2.78 -10.43 -6.55
CA ASN A 21 -1.88 -10.29 -5.40
C ASN A 21 -0.75 -9.36 -5.81
N ASP A 22 -0.81 -8.13 -5.35
CA ASP A 22 0.00 -7.04 -5.89
C ASP A 22 1.11 -6.62 -4.93
N LEU A 23 2.16 -6.06 -5.52
CA LEU A 23 3.14 -5.25 -4.82
C LEU A 23 2.96 -3.80 -5.24
N VAL A 24 2.65 -2.94 -4.28
CA VAL A 24 2.47 -1.50 -4.50
C VAL A 24 3.44 -0.74 -3.59
N ASP A 25 4.39 -0.03 -4.18
CA ASP A 25 5.42 0.76 -3.49
C ASP A 25 5.28 2.25 -3.87
N GLY A 26 4.97 3.11 -2.90
CA GLY A 26 4.84 4.56 -3.07
C GLY A 26 6.19 5.21 -3.33
N GLY A 27 7.16 4.94 -2.45
CA GLY A 27 8.51 5.47 -2.53
C GLY A 27 8.68 6.68 -1.61
N GLU A 28 9.28 7.77 -2.06
CA GLU A 28 9.24 9.04 -1.33
C GLU A 28 8.06 9.85 -1.85
N GLY A 29 7.34 10.55 -0.98
CA GLY A 29 6.13 11.26 -1.41
C GLY A 29 5.10 11.25 -0.30
N ASN A 30 3.89 11.72 -0.61
CA ASN A 30 2.75 11.57 0.30
C ASN A 30 1.71 10.80 -0.50
N ASP A 31 1.81 9.49 -0.46
CA ASP A 31 1.22 8.64 -1.49
C ASP A 31 -0.14 8.10 -1.09
N VAL A 32 -0.89 7.65 -2.10
CA VAL A 32 -2.17 7.00 -1.90
C VAL A 32 -2.19 5.67 -2.66
N LEU A 33 -2.19 4.56 -1.93
CA LEU A 33 -2.06 3.21 -2.48
C LEU A 33 -3.37 2.43 -2.26
N TYR A 34 -3.91 1.86 -3.34
CA TYR A 34 -5.10 0.99 -3.30
C TYR A 34 -4.75 -0.38 -3.88
N ALA A 35 -5.03 -1.45 -3.14
CA ALA A 35 -4.73 -2.82 -3.57
C ALA A 35 -5.95 -3.64 -4.05
N ASP A 36 -7.18 -3.27 -3.67
CA ASP A 36 -8.43 -3.91 -4.12
C ASP A 36 -8.66 -5.34 -3.58
N THR A 37 -8.51 -6.40 -4.38
CA THR A 37 -8.77 -7.76 -3.91
C THR A 37 -7.55 -8.63 -4.10
N GLY A 38 -7.06 -9.24 -3.03
CA GLY A 38 -5.74 -9.86 -3.11
C GLY A 38 -5.18 -10.25 -1.76
N ALA A 39 -4.02 -10.90 -1.77
CA ALA A 39 -3.14 -10.87 -0.60
C ALA A 39 -1.98 -9.94 -0.97
N ASP A 40 -2.10 -8.68 -0.60
CA ASP A 40 -1.29 -7.61 -1.19
C ASP A 40 -0.15 -7.14 -0.28
N LEU A 41 0.87 -6.56 -0.90
CA LEU A 41 2.00 -5.92 -0.23
C LEU A 41 2.00 -4.42 -0.55
N LEU A 42 1.67 -3.59 0.43
CA LEU A 42 1.66 -2.14 0.30
C LEU A 42 2.80 -1.53 1.12
N PHE A 43 3.63 -0.71 0.48
CA PHE A 43 4.74 0.02 1.09
C PHE A 43 4.56 1.52 0.82
N GLY A 44 4.34 2.32 1.86
CA GLY A 44 4.24 3.78 1.75
C GLY A 44 5.59 4.40 1.41
N GLY A 45 6.58 4.11 2.24
CA GLY A 45 7.96 4.53 2.03
C GLY A 45 8.32 5.72 2.89
N GLY A 46 8.56 6.89 2.32
CA GLY A 46 8.90 8.10 3.06
C GLY A 46 7.89 9.21 2.81
N GLY A 47 7.34 9.79 3.88
CA GLY A 47 6.37 10.87 3.87
C GLY A 47 5.07 10.46 4.53
N ASP A 48 4.01 11.25 4.37
CA ASP A 48 2.72 11.00 5.06
C ASP A 48 1.76 10.27 4.11
N ASP A 49 1.67 8.93 4.24
CA ASP A 49 1.01 8.07 3.25
C ASP A 49 -0.39 7.58 3.65
N GLN A 50 -1.16 7.15 2.65
CA GLN A 50 -2.45 6.48 2.82
C GLN A 50 -2.46 5.13 2.09
N LEU A 51 -2.57 4.03 2.84
CA LEU A 51 -2.58 2.67 2.29
C LEU A 51 -3.94 2.01 2.53
N TYR A 52 -4.53 1.48 1.47
CA TYR A 52 -5.83 0.80 1.46
C TYR A 52 -5.67 -0.62 0.88
N GLY A 53 -5.69 -1.64 1.76
CA GLY A 53 -5.63 -3.07 1.38
C GLY A 53 -6.95 -3.62 0.83
N GLU A 54 -8.07 -3.01 1.22
CA GLU A 54 -9.42 -3.40 0.81
C GLU A 54 -9.84 -4.83 1.20
N THR A 55 -9.64 -5.87 0.39
CA THR A 55 -10.03 -7.24 0.77
C THR A 55 -8.95 -8.28 0.55
N GLY A 56 -8.80 -9.15 1.55
CA GLY A 56 -7.89 -10.28 1.60
C GLY A 56 -6.81 -10.08 2.65
N ASP A 57 -5.79 -10.93 2.65
CA ASP A 57 -4.83 -11.00 3.76
C ASP A 57 -3.60 -10.15 3.44
N ASP A 58 -3.67 -8.86 3.79
CA ASP A 58 -2.70 -7.86 3.32
C ASP A 58 -1.55 -7.59 4.29
N TYR A 59 -0.44 -7.09 3.75
CA TYR A 59 0.66 -6.51 4.49
C TYR A 59 0.80 -5.03 4.14
N LEU A 60 0.61 -4.16 5.14
CA LEU A 60 0.70 -2.71 4.99
C LEU A 60 1.86 -2.19 5.83
N ASP A 61 2.89 -1.62 5.19
CA ASP A 61 4.00 -0.94 5.84
C ASP A 61 3.97 0.55 5.48
N GLY A 62 3.64 1.39 6.47
CA GLY A 62 3.56 2.83 6.26
C GLY A 62 4.92 3.48 6.02
N GLY A 63 6.01 2.85 6.45
CA GLY A 63 7.33 3.48 6.34
C GLY A 63 7.48 4.69 7.29
N ALA A 64 8.13 5.75 6.84
CA ALA A 64 8.52 6.88 7.68
C ALA A 64 7.58 8.07 7.48
N GLY A 65 6.77 8.38 8.49
CA GLY A 65 5.94 9.60 8.51
C GLY A 65 4.70 9.41 9.34
N ASN A 66 3.66 10.20 9.07
CA ASN A 66 2.36 10.09 9.73
C ASN A 66 1.36 9.40 8.81
N ASP A 67 1.44 8.08 8.79
CA ASP A 67 0.68 7.27 7.83
C ASP A 67 -0.73 6.95 8.31
N SER A 68 -1.59 6.64 7.36
CA SER A 68 -2.93 6.07 7.57
C SER A 68 -3.02 4.73 6.86
N LEU A 69 -3.16 3.66 7.64
CA LEU A 69 -3.23 2.29 7.12
C LEU A 69 -4.63 1.70 7.34
N GLN A 70 -5.26 1.21 6.29
CA GLN A 70 -6.56 0.52 6.31
C GLN A 70 -6.49 -0.77 5.47
N GLY A 71 -6.25 -1.93 6.10
CA GLY A 71 -6.23 -3.23 5.43
C GLY A 71 -7.62 -3.73 5.03
N GLY A 72 -8.67 -3.32 5.73
CA GLY A 72 -10.04 -3.64 5.34
C GLY A 72 -10.47 -5.04 5.80
N GLY A 73 -10.84 -5.90 4.85
CA GLY A 73 -11.47 -7.18 5.11
C GLY A 73 -10.52 -8.36 4.91
N GLY A 74 -9.98 -8.90 6.01
CA GLY A 74 -9.15 -10.09 5.98
C GLY A 74 -8.31 -10.18 7.24
N SER A 75 -7.24 -10.96 7.20
CA SER A 75 -6.26 -11.06 8.27
C SER A 75 -5.01 -10.24 7.96
N ASP A 76 -5.14 -8.92 8.12
CA ASP A 76 -4.07 -8.00 7.71
C ASP A 76 -2.97 -7.84 8.77
N THR A 77 -1.77 -7.51 8.30
CA THR A 77 -0.61 -7.15 9.09
C THR A 77 -0.26 -5.68 8.87
N TYR A 78 -0.16 -4.93 9.97
CA TYR A 78 0.20 -3.50 9.94
C TYR A 78 1.58 -3.31 10.53
N VAL A 79 2.45 -2.66 9.76
CA VAL A 79 3.77 -2.21 10.21
C VAL A 79 3.75 -0.68 10.22
N TRP A 80 3.85 -0.14 11.43
CA TRP A 80 3.94 1.30 11.68
C TRP A 80 5.39 1.71 11.80
N GLY A 81 5.68 2.95 11.41
CA GLY A 81 7.01 3.44 11.07
C GLY A 81 8.17 3.23 12.04
N LYS A 82 9.37 3.45 11.46
CA LYS A 82 10.69 3.42 12.10
C LYS A 82 11.27 4.80 12.32
#